data_AF-A0AAD6Z4Y2-F1
#
_entry.id   AF-A0AAD6Z4Y2-F1
#
_cell.length_a   1.000
_cell.length_b   1.000
_cell.length_c   1.000
_cell.angle_alpha   90.00
_cell.angle_beta   90.00
_cell.angle_gamma   90.00
#
_symmetry.space_group_name_H-M   'P 1'
#
loop_
_entity.id
_entity.type
_entity.pdbx_description
1 polymer ?
#
loop_
_entity_poly.entity_id
_entity_poly.type
_entity_poly.pdbx_seq_one_letter_code
_entity_poly.pdbx_strand_id
1 'polypeptide(L)'
;MEKPSATGETHSDSKTEEDYTITSLQLGIWRIFIPIKATGKLGLRRSLSLGLHTGSSVWWMKWSTAKSTLPLIRCFLLEIYRLDPGLNLLVFALGLAFAVEGTPMLYASSRLLRTVETGLATGRPDMNAILQAVVLRLGFTVLTSSIRWAQMRVIPILQSRVEAHFEEYMFRAKLRLDLPTSDIGASSPLTDKNNEVVLSPYLLWYHYQFLTGLFERVFNLGSQILFMMQQPRGGITLTLLSLVSHILSTQLRRMPWKLGFVAYASNLDYLRIRALNWLGSGQYREDVISGNLVL
;
A
#
# COMPACT_ATOMS: atom_id res chain seq x y z
N MET A 1 -9.12 -59.54 -16.27
CA MET A 1 -9.98 -58.75 -15.36
C MET A 1 -9.45 -58.99 -13.96
N GLU A 2 -8.56 -58.11 -13.51
CA GLU A 2 -7.82 -58.28 -12.25
C GLU A 2 -7.68 -56.88 -11.64
N LYS A 3 -8.22 -56.71 -10.43
CA LYS A 3 -8.25 -55.43 -9.69
C LYS A 3 -7.08 -55.44 -8.70
N PRO A 4 -6.17 -54.46 -8.72
CA PRO A 4 -5.15 -54.34 -7.67
C PRO A 4 -5.74 -53.68 -6.42
N SER A 5 -5.50 -54.33 -5.29
CA SER A 5 -5.81 -53.87 -3.93
C SER A 5 -4.70 -52.95 -3.43
N ALA A 6 -5.03 -51.70 -3.11
CA ALA A 6 -4.12 -50.74 -2.49
C ALA A 6 -4.46 -50.60 -1.00
N THR A 7 -3.55 -51.09 -0.16
CA THR A 7 -3.56 -50.96 1.30
C THR A 7 -3.07 -49.55 1.66
N GLY A 8 -3.95 -48.70 2.17
CA GLY A 8 -3.61 -47.34 2.63
C GLY A 8 -3.36 -47.32 4.12
N GLU A 9 -2.13 -46.99 4.52
CA GLU A 9 -1.76 -46.67 5.91
C GLU A 9 -2.30 -45.28 6.29
N THR A 10 -3.21 -45.25 7.26
CA THR A 10 -3.72 -44.02 7.88
C THR A 10 -2.80 -43.59 9.02
N HIS A 11 -1.91 -42.62 8.74
CA HIS A 11 -1.10 -41.95 9.75
C HIS A 11 -1.97 -40.92 10.49
N SER A 12 -2.47 -41.25 11.69
CA SER A 12 -3.29 -40.35 12.50
C SER A 12 -2.41 -39.34 13.25
N ASP A 13 -2.13 -38.22 12.61
CA ASP A 13 -1.49 -37.06 13.24
C ASP A 13 -2.60 -36.24 13.93
N SER A 14 -2.73 -36.36 15.25
CA SER A 14 -3.75 -35.69 16.06
C SER A 14 -3.45 -34.19 16.22
N LYS A 15 -3.53 -33.46 15.10
CA LYS A 15 -3.52 -32.00 15.09
C LYS A 15 -4.82 -31.50 15.71
N THR A 16 -4.67 -30.75 16.79
CA THR A 16 -5.75 -30.02 17.46
C THR A 16 -6.49 -29.20 16.40
N GLU A 17 -7.72 -29.61 16.09
CA GLU A 17 -8.58 -28.98 15.09
C GLU A 17 -8.98 -27.61 15.63
N GLU A 18 -8.15 -26.59 15.37
CA GLU A 18 -8.51 -25.20 15.66
C GLU A 18 -9.76 -24.88 14.85
N ASP A 19 -10.88 -24.60 15.53
CA ASP A 19 -12.15 -24.30 14.89
C ASP A 19 -12.05 -22.93 14.19
N TYR A 20 -11.98 -22.97 12.86
CA TYR A 20 -11.89 -21.79 12.01
C TYR A 20 -13.26 -21.49 11.39
N THR A 21 -13.87 -20.37 11.80
CA THR A 21 -15.04 -19.86 11.08
C THR A 21 -14.58 -19.10 9.84
N ILE A 22 -14.74 -19.72 8.67
CA ILE A 22 -14.43 -19.07 7.38
C ILE A 22 -15.60 -18.16 7.01
N THR A 23 -15.34 -16.86 6.90
CA THR A 23 -16.32 -15.92 6.37
C THR A 23 -16.00 -15.66 4.91
N SER A 24 -16.98 -15.81 4.03
CA SER A 24 -16.83 -15.48 2.62
C SER A 24 -17.46 -14.12 2.32
N LEU A 25 -16.74 -13.28 1.58
CA LEU A 25 -17.22 -11.97 1.12
C LEU A 25 -17.12 -11.92 -0.40
N GLN A 26 -18.23 -11.60 -1.06
CA GLN A 26 -18.29 -11.47 -2.52
C GLN A 26 -18.15 -9.99 -2.92
N LEU A 27 -17.06 -9.66 -3.62
CA LEU A 27 -16.78 -8.34 -4.19
C LEU A 27 -16.71 -8.45 -5.71
N GLY A 28 -17.87 -8.31 -6.37
CA GLY A 28 -17.97 -8.43 -7.83
C GLY A 28 -17.54 -9.82 -8.32
N ILE A 29 -16.43 -9.87 -9.08
CA ILE A 29 -15.83 -11.10 -9.65
C ILE A 29 -15.00 -11.88 -8.62
N TRP A 30 -14.65 -11.26 -7.51
CA TRP A 30 -13.77 -11.84 -6.50
C TRP A 30 -14.58 -12.38 -5.32
N ARG A 31 -14.29 -13.61 -4.90
CA ARG A 31 -14.75 -14.20 -3.64
C ARG A 31 -13.56 -14.30 -2.71
N ILE A 32 -13.60 -13.55 -1.61
CA ILE A 32 -12.53 -13.48 -0.62
C ILE A 32 -12.91 -14.36 0.58
N PHE A 33 -12.04 -15.28 0.95
CA PHE A 33 -12.17 -16.11 2.14
C PHE A 33 -11.24 -15.57 3.23
N ILE A 34 -11.83 -15.21 4.37
CA ILE A 34 -11.13 -14.65 5.52
C ILE A 34 -11.24 -15.66 6.66
N PRO A 35 -10.13 -16.29 7.09
CA PRO A 35 -10.13 -17.14 8.27
C PRO A 35 -10.21 -16.25 9.53
N ILE A 36 -11.33 -16.30 10.23
CA ILE A 36 -11.46 -15.63 11.52
C ILE A 36 -11.06 -16.63 12.60
N LYS A 37 -9.89 -16.41 13.23
CA LYS A 37 -9.54 -17.15 14.45
C LYS A 37 -10.49 -16.71 15.57
N ALA A 38 -11.23 -17.65 16.14
CA ALA A 38 -12.00 -17.43 17.37
C ALA A 38 -11.01 -16.97 18.45
N THR A 39 -11.00 -15.67 18.73
CA THR A 39 -9.98 -15.05 19.57
C THR A 39 -10.32 -15.35 21.02
N GLY A 40 -9.83 -16.47 21.52
CA GLY A 40 -9.81 -16.75 22.96
C GLY A 40 -9.10 -15.60 23.69
N LYS A 41 -9.67 -15.15 24.80
CA LYS A 41 -9.27 -13.98 25.64
C LYS A 41 -7.79 -13.93 26.08
N LEU A 42 -6.96 -14.92 25.78
CA LEU A 42 -5.58 -15.04 26.27
C LEU A 42 -4.46 -14.57 25.30
N GLY A 43 -4.76 -14.31 24.01
CA GLY A 43 -3.72 -14.00 23.01
C GLY A 43 -3.12 -12.58 23.07
N LEU A 44 -3.80 -11.64 23.73
CA LEU A 44 -3.43 -10.21 23.66
C LEU A 44 -2.16 -9.85 24.47
N ARG A 45 -1.73 -10.71 25.40
CA ARG A 45 -0.65 -10.38 26.36
C ARG A 45 0.77 -10.69 25.87
N ARG A 46 0.94 -11.53 24.84
CA ARG A 46 2.27 -11.94 24.33
C ARG A 46 2.84 -11.06 23.21
N SER A 47 2.00 -10.27 22.54
CA SER A 47 2.45 -9.42 21.41
C SER A 47 3.16 -8.13 21.85
N LEU A 48 3.05 -7.72 23.11
CA LEU A 48 3.53 -6.42 23.59
C LEU A 48 4.95 -6.46 24.21
N SER A 49 5.51 -7.62 24.50
CA SER A 49 6.77 -7.74 25.27
C SER A 49 8.04 -7.95 24.45
N LEU A 50 7.97 -8.05 23.11
CA LEU A 50 9.13 -8.40 22.27
C LEU A 50 9.75 -7.24 21.47
N GLY A 51 9.32 -6.00 21.70
CA GLY A 51 9.66 -4.86 20.83
C GLY A 51 10.76 -3.90 21.28
N LEU A 52 11.35 -4.04 22.47
CA LEU A 52 12.05 -2.91 23.11
C LEU A 52 13.58 -3.00 23.27
N HIS A 53 14.27 -4.07 22.84
CA HIS A 53 15.69 -4.24 23.21
C HIS A 53 16.74 -4.43 22.09
N THR A 54 16.40 -4.21 20.81
CA THR A 54 17.37 -4.34 19.68
C THR A 54 17.43 -3.06 18.84
N GLY A 55 17.77 -1.94 19.48
CA GLY A 55 17.51 -0.60 18.97
C GLY A 55 18.58 0.09 18.12
N SER A 56 19.84 -0.38 18.04
CA SER A 56 20.91 0.38 17.36
C SER A 56 21.61 -0.35 16.22
N SER A 57 21.92 -1.64 16.34
CA SER A 57 22.65 -2.39 15.29
C SER A 57 21.79 -2.70 14.06
N VAL A 58 20.48 -2.87 14.24
CA VAL A 58 19.53 -3.18 13.15
C VAL A 58 19.33 -1.98 12.20
N TRP A 59 19.55 -0.75 12.68
CA TRP A 59 19.38 0.46 11.85
C TRP A 59 20.48 0.61 10.79
N TRP A 60 21.73 0.30 11.14
CA TRP A 60 22.86 0.40 10.22
C TRP A 60 22.78 -0.62 9.07
N MET A 61 22.38 -1.86 9.35
CA MET A 61 22.14 -2.87 8.32
C MET A 61 20.96 -2.53 7.41
N LYS A 62 19.90 -1.90 7.95
CA LYS A 62 18.79 -1.43 7.11
C LYS A 62 19.17 -0.25 6.23
N TRP A 63 20.04 0.62 6.71
CA TRP A 63 20.49 1.80 5.97
C TRP A 63 21.39 1.45 4.79
N SER A 64 22.29 0.47 4.93
CA SER A 64 23.12 0.01 3.81
C SER A 64 22.27 -0.62 2.70
N THR A 65 21.32 -1.49 3.06
CA THR A 65 20.37 -2.07 2.10
C THR A 65 19.51 -0.98 1.44
N ALA A 66 19.02 -0.01 2.21
CA ALA A 66 18.23 1.11 1.67
C ALA A 66 19.01 1.95 0.65
N LYS A 67 20.30 2.21 0.89
CA LYS A 67 21.16 2.91 -0.07
C LYS A 67 21.28 2.14 -1.38
N SER A 68 21.44 0.82 -1.32
CA SER A 68 21.55 -0.04 -2.50
C SER A 68 20.23 -0.13 -3.29
N THR A 69 19.07 -0.02 -2.63
CA THR A 69 17.75 -0.04 -3.30
C THR A 69 17.35 1.32 -3.88
N LEU A 70 17.95 2.42 -3.42
CA LEU A 70 17.62 3.77 -3.87
C LEU A 70 17.75 4.02 -5.40
N PRO A 71 18.82 3.57 -6.10
CA PRO A 71 18.90 3.72 -7.54
C PRO A 71 17.78 2.96 -8.27
N LEU A 72 17.38 1.78 -7.79
CA LEU A 72 16.27 1.01 -8.35
C LEU A 72 14.95 1.77 -8.21
N ILE A 73 14.68 2.33 -7.03
CA ILE A 73 13.49 3.15 -6.79
C ILE A 73 13.48 4.37 -7.71
N ARG A 74 14.63 5.03 -7.90
CA ARG A 74 14.75 6.19 -8.79
C ARG A 74 14.48 5.81 -10.24
N CYS A 75 15.04 4.71 -10.73
CA CYS A 75 14.78 4.21 -12.08
C CYS A 75 13.30 3.90 -12.28
N PHE A 76 12.68 3.21 -11.32
CA PHE A 76 11.26 2.87 -11.33
C PHE A 76 10.36 4.12 -11.36
N LEU A 77 10.63 5.11 -10.53
CA LEU A 77 9.87 6.37 -10.52
C LEU A 77 10.05 7.16 -11.83
N LEU A 78 11.26 7.16 -12.39
CA LEU A 78 11.53 7.80 -13.69
C LEU A 78 10.80 7.09 -14.83
N GLU A 79 10.71 5.76 -14.80
CA GLU A 79 9.97 4.99 -15.79
C GLU A 79 8.47 5.28 -15.74
N ILE A 80 7.88 5.31 -14.53
CA ILE A 80 6.47 5.72 -14.36
C ILE A 80 6.26 7.17 -14.81
N TYR A 81 7.18 8.08 -14.48
CA TYR A 81 7.10 9.48 -14.89
C TYR A 81 7.16 9.65 -16.42
N ARG A 82 7.96 8.81 -17.11
CA ARG A 82 8.06 8.82 -18.57
C ARG A 82 6.81 8.28 -19.26
N LEU A 83 6.03 7.42 -18.60
CA LEU A 83 4.80 6.86 -19.17
C LEU A 83 3.75 7.95 -19.45
N ASP A 84 3.52 8.81 -18.47
CA ASP A 84 2.63 9.97 -18.62
C ASP A 84 3.04 11.08 -17.63
N PRO A 85 3.89 12.03 -18.06
CA PRO A 85 4.37 13.08 -17.16
C PRO A 85 3.25 14.01 -16.69
N GLY A 86 2.20 14.19 -17.51
CA GLY A 86 1.07 15.07 -17.19
C GLY A 86 0.20 14.51 -16.07
N LEU A 87 -0.23 13.26 -16.20
CA LEU A 87 -1.03 12.60 -15.15
C LEU A 87 -0.23 12.40 -13.87
N ASN A 88 1.05 12.01 -13.97
CA ASN A 88 1.90 11.87 -12.78
C ASN A 88 2.10 13.20 -12.05
N LEU A 89 2.37 14.28 -12.78
CA LEU A 89 2.52 15.61 -12.18
C LEU A 89 1.21 16.07 -11.54
N LEU A 90 0.06 15.80 -12.17
CA LEU A 90 -1.25 16.11 -11.61
C LEU A 90 -1.51 15.32 -10.32
N VAL A 91 -1.25 14.01 -10.28
CA VAL A 91 -1.38 13.19 -9.07
C VAL A 91 -0.47 13.72 -7.96
N PHE A 92 0.79 14.02 -8.28
CA PHE A 92 1.75 14.55 -7.32
C PHE A 92 1.33 15.94 -6.80
N ALA A 93 0.88 16.84 -7.66
CA ALA A 93 0.39 18.16 -7.28
C ALA A 93 -0.87 18.08 -6.40
N LEU A 94 -1.82 17.22 -6.75
CA LEU A 94 -3.01 16.98 -5.94
C LEU A 94 -2.64 16.35 -4.58
N GLY A 95 -1.69 15.41 -4.57
CA GLY A 95 -1.16 14.81 -3.35
C GLY A 95 -0.50 15.83 -2.43
N LEU A 96 0.34 16.72 -2.98
CA LEU A 96 0.93 17.83 -2.23
C LEU A 96 -0.11 18.82 -1.72
N ALA A 97 -1.09 19.20 -2.54
CA ALA A 97 -2.17 20.10 -2.12
C ALA A 97 -2.97 19.50 -0.95
N PHE A 98 -3.24 18.19 -0.99
CA PHE A 98 -3.87 17.46 0.10
C PHE A 98 -2.96 17.36 1.33
N ALA A 99 -1.65 17.15 1.15
CA ALA A 99 -0.68 17.10 2.24
C ALA A 99 -0.61 18.44 3.00
N VAL A 100 -0.75 19.57 2.28
CA VAL A 100 -0.76 20.91 2.88
C VAL A 100 -2.03 21.18 3.66
N GLU A 101 -3.20 20.65 3.27
CA GLU A 101 -4.53 20.93 3.84
C GLU A 101 -4.57 20.98 5.38
N GLY A 102 -3.85 20.08 6.05
CA GLY A 102 -3.85 19.98 7.50
C GLY A 102 -3.32 21.24 8.21
N THR A 103 -2.32 21.90 7.65
CA THR A 103 -1.69 23.09 8.24
C THR A 103 -2.58 24.34 8.23
N PRO A 104 -3.14 24.80 7.09
CA PRO A 104 -4.01 25.97 7.05
C PRO A 104 -5.34 25.73 7.76
N MET A 105 -5.88 24.50 7.77
CA MET A 105 -7.11 24.19 8.50
C MET A 105 -6.92 24.33 10.02
N LEU A 106 -5.77 23.86 10.54
CA LEU A 106 -5.41 24.05 11.94
C LEU A 106 -5.19 25.54 12.25
N TYR A 107 -4.46 26.25 11.38
CA TYR A 107 -4.23 27.68 11.55
C TYR A 107 -5.52 28.50 11.55
N ALA A 108 -6.43 28.24 10.60
CA ALA A 108 -7.72 28.91 10.51
C ALA A 108 -8.56 28.64 11.77
N SER A 109 -8.53 27.42 12.29
CA SER A 109 -9.21 27.05 13.54
C SER A 109 -8.63 27.79 14.75
N SER A 110 -7.29 27.84 14.88
CA SER A 110 -6.63 28.59 15.95
C SER A 110 -6.89 30.09 15.87
N ARG A 111 -6.92 30.67 14.65
CA ARG A 111 -7.23 32.09 14.45
C ARG A 111 -8.67 32.40 14.84
N LEU A 112 -9.62 31.55 14.44
CA LEU A 112 -11.03 31.69 14.79
C LEU A 112 -11.23 31.66 16.31
N LEU A 113 -10.61 30.69 17.01
CA LEU A 113 -10.63 30.61 18.46
C LEU A 113 -10.10 31.88 19.13
N ARG A 114 -8.95 32.40 18.69
CA ARG A 114 -8.38 33.65 19.22
C ARG A 114 -9.28 34.86 18.97
N THR A 115 -9.91 34.95 17.80
CA THR A 115 -10.85 36.04 17.48
C THR A 115 -12.09 35.98 18.38
N VAL A 116 -12.61 34.79 18.66
CA VAL A 116 -13.75 34.61 19.57
C VAL A 116 -13.33 34.94 21.01
N GLU A 117 -12.17 34.47 21.46
CA GLU A 117 -11.64 34.74 22.80
C GLU A 117 -11.43 36.25 23.04
N THR A 118 -10.80 36.94 22.10
CA THR A 118 -10.59 38.40 22.18
C THR A 118 -11.91 39.17 22.11
N GLY A 119 -12.86 38.73 21.29
CA GLY A 119 -14.20 39.31 21.24
C GLY A 119 -14.98 39.14 22.55
N LEU A 120 -14.84 37.97 23.20
CA LEU A 120 -15.46 37.69 24.49
C LEU A 120 -14.82 38.48 25.63
N ALA A 121 -13.49 38.60 25.63
CA ALA A 121 -12.73 39.34 26.65
C ALA A 121 -12.98 40.85 26.60
N THR A 122 -13.19 41.41 25.41
CA THR A 122 -13.43 42.86 25.21
C THR A 122 -14.91 43.25 25.25
N GLY A 123 -15.83 42.28 25.22
CA GLY A 123 -17.27 42.50 25.16
C GLY A 123 -17.76 43.11 23.84
N ARG A 124 -16.91 43.21 22.82
CA ARG A 124 -17.24 43.75 21.49
C ARG A 124 -16.76 42.79 20.40
N PRO A 125 -17.61 41.86 19.94
CA PRO A 125 -17.23 40.92 18.90
C PRO A 125 -17.01 41.64 17.56
N ASP A 126 -15.84 41.46 16.97
CA ASP A 126 -15.53 41.94 15.63
C ASP A 126 -16.17 41.01 14.58
N MET A 127 -17.39 41.36 14.16
CA MET A 127 -18.18 40.59 13.21
C MET A 127 -17.47 40.39 11.87
N ASN A 128 -16.69 41.36 11.42
CA ASN A 128 -15.98 41.28 10.14
C ASN A 128 -14.87 40.24 10.19
N ALA A 129 -14.12 40.19 11.29
CA ALA A 129 -13.06 39.19 11.49
C ALA A 129 -13.63 37.77 11.57
N ILE A 130 -14.77 37.59 12.26
CA ILE A 130 -15.45 36.30 12.35
C ILE A 130 -15.97 35.86 10.98
N LEU A 131 -16.65 36.76 10.24
CA LEU A 131 -17.17 36.46 8.91
C LEU A 131 -16.04 36.06 7.96
N GLN A 132 -14.93 36.80 7.95
CA GLN A 132 -13.77 36.49 7.13
C GLN A 132 -13.18 35.11 7.46
N ALA A 133 -13.07 34.77 8.75
CA ALA A 133 -12.56 33.46 9.17
C ALA A 133 -13.48 32.31 8.74
N VAL A 134 -14.80 32.50 8.82
CA VAL A 134 -15.80 31.51 8.37
C VAL A 134 -15.75 31.32 6.86
N VAL A 135 -15.74 32.41 6.08
CA VAL A 135 -15.64 32.35 4.61
C VAL A 135 -14.36 31.64 4.17
N LEU A 136 -13.23 31.95 4.80
CA LEU A 136 -11.96 31.30 4.51
C LEU A 136 -12.02 29.79 4.79
N ARG A 137 -12.62 29.40 5.92
CA ARG A 137 -12.79 27.98 6.29
C ARG A 137 -13.70 27.23 5.31
N LEU A 138 -14.80 27.85 4.88
CA LEU A 138 -15.68 27.28 3.87
C LEU A 138 -14.94 27.12 2.53
N GLY A 139 -14.17 28.13 2.11
CA GLY A 139 -13.34 28.06 0.91
C GLY A 139 -12.35 26.89 0.94
N PHE A 140 -11.62 26.71 2.05
CA PHE A 140 -10.73 25.55 2.22
C PHE A 140 -11.48 24.22 2.14
N THR A 141 -12.64 24.10 2.79
CA THR A 141 -13.43 22.86 2.78
C THR A 141 -13.91 22.50 1.35
N VAL A 142 -14.33 23.50 0.58
CA VAL A 142 -14.74 23.29 -0.82
C VAL A 142 -13.55 22.89 -1.69
N LEU A 143 -12.40 23.56 -1.50
CA LEU A 143 -11.18 23.24 -2.23
C LEU A 143 -10.73 21.80 -1.96
N THR A 144 -10.78 21.35 -0.71
CA THR A 144 -10.28 20.02 -0.35
C THR A 144 -11.22 18.91 -0.79
N SER A 145 -12.53 19.17 -0.73
CA SER A 145 -13.53 18.32 -1.38
C SER A 145 -13.27 18.19 -2.89
N SER A 146 -12.95 19.31 -3.56
CA SER A 146 -12.66 19.34 -5.00
C SER A 146 -11.38 18.57 -5.34
N ILE A 147 -10.31 18.73 -4.55
CA ILE A 147 -9.05 17.98 -4.70
C ILE A 147 -9.30 16.49 -4.52
N ARG A 148 -10.06 16.10 -3.49
CA ARG A 148 -10.39 14.69 -3.23
C ARG A 148 -11.21 14.09 -4.36
N TRP A 149 -12.18 14.84 -4.88
CA TRP A 149 -12.94 14.43 -6.06
C TRP A 149 -12.05 14.24 -7.29
N ALA A 150 -11.11 15.15 -7.53
CA ALA A 150 -10.14 15.03 -8.62
C ALA A 150 -9.23 13.80 -8.44
N GLN A 151 -8.71 13.55 -7.24
CA GLN A 151 -7.90 12.36 -6.93
C GLN A 151 -8.66 11.07 -7.21
N MET A 152 -9.94 10.97 -6.81
CA MET A 152 -10.78 9.79 -7.09
C MET A 152 -10.94 9.51 -8.58
N ARG A 153 -10.81 10.51 -9.44
CA ARG A 153 -10.89 10.36 -10.91
C ARG A 153 -9.54 10.06 -11.54
N VAL A 154 -8.47 10.73 -11.11
CA VAL A 154 -7.15 10.66 -11.75
C VAL A 154 -6.40 9.38 -11.37
N ILE A 155 -6.45 8.97 -10.09
CA ILE A 155 -5.74 7.79 -9.58
C ILE A 155 -6.08 6.50 -10.36
N PRO A 156 -7.35 6.13 -10.61
CA PRO A 156 -7.65 4.89 -11.35
C PRO A 156 -7.21 4.94 -12.82
N ILE A 157 -7.22 6.13 -13.44
CA ILE A 157 -6.73 6.30 -14.82
C ILE A 157 -5.22 6.04 -14.87
N LEU A 158 -4.47 6.61 -13.92
CA LEU A 158 -3.03 6.36 -13.84
C LEU A 158 -2.73 4.89 -13.49
N GLN A 159 -3.50 4.30 -12.57
CA GLN A 159 -3.38 2.89 -12.20
C GLN A 159 -3.49 1.97 -13.41
N SER A 160 -4.57 2.09 -14.18
CA SER A 160 -4.80 1.26 -15.37
C SER A 160 -3.69 1.40 -16.42
N ARG A 161 -3.16 2.60 -16.62
CA ARG A 161 -2.03 2.83 -17.54
C ARG A 161 -0.74 2.18 -17.05
N VAL A 162 -0.43 2.32 -15.76
CA VAL A 162 0.75 1.74 -15.14
C VAL A 162 0.66 0.21 -15.18
N GLU A 163 -0.48 -0.36 -14.79
CA GLU A 163 -0.71 -1.81 -14.82
C GLU A 163 -0.56 -2.38 -16.23
N ALA A 164 -1.20 -1.77 -17.24
CA ALA A 164 -1.08 -2.20 -18.63
C ALA A 164 0.35 -2.13 -19.17
N HIS A 165 1.08 -1.05 -18.85
CA HIS A 165 2.47 -0.88 -19.28
C HIS A 165 3.38 -1.96 -18.70
N PHE A 166 3.28 -2.22 -17.39
CA PHE A 166 4.11 -3.23 -16.75
C PHE A 166 3.70 -4.66 -17.11
N GLU A 167 2.42 -4.91 -17.37
CA GLU A 167 1.96 -6.20 -17.90
C GLU A 167 2.58 -6.49 -19.27
N GLU A 168 2.58 -5.52 -20.18
CA GLU A 168 3.24 -5.65 -21.49
C GLU A 168 4.76 -5.83 -21.34
N TYR A 169 5.39 -5.04 -20.48
CA TYR A 169 6.83 -5.14 -20.23
C TYR A 169 7.22 -6.53 -19.71
N MET A 170 6.47 -7.05 -18.74
CA MET A 170 6.67 -8.39 -18.20
C MET A 170 6.42 -9.48 -19.25
N PHE A 171 5.39 -9.33 -20.07
CA PHE A 171 5.10 -10.27 -21.16
C PHE A 171 6.25 -10.31 -22.18
N ARG A 172 6.76 -9.14 -22.60
CA ARG A 172 7.91 -9.06 -23.50
C ARG A 172 9.18 -9.62 -22.87
N ALA A 173 9.41 -9.39 -21.58
CA ALA A 173 10.55 -9.96 -20.86
C ALA A 173 10.47 -11.49 -20.81
N LYS A 174 9.28 -12.06 -20.55
CA LYS A 174 9.03 -13.51 -20.59
C LYS A 174 9.24 -14.11 -21.99
N LEU A 175 8.88 -13.38 -23.05
CA LEU A 175 9.11 -13.83 -24.43
C LEU A 175 10.58 -13.82 -24.83
N ARG A 176 11.36 -12.86 -24.30
CA ARG A 176 12.81 -12.71 -24.57
C ARG A 176 13.69 -13.67 -23.76
N LEU A 177 13.16 -14.30 -22.73
CA LEU A 177 13.86 -15.38 -22.03
C LEU A 177 13.87 -16.60 -22.94
N ASP A 178 15.03 -16.88 -23.55
CA ASP A 178 15.28 -18.07 -24.36
C ASP A 178 15.13 -19.34 -23.51
N LEU A 179 14.58 -20.42 -24.11
CA LEU A 179 14.34 -21.74 -23.48
C LEU A 179 15.51 -22.28 -22.61
N PRO A 180 16.79 -22.22 -23.02
CA PRO A 180 17.87 -22.75 -22.18
C PRO A 180 18.13 -21.94 -20.90
N THR A 181 17.72 -20.67 -20.85
CA THR A 181 17.93 -19.81 -19.67
C THR A 181 16.85 -20.03 -18.61
N SER A 182 15.64 -20.45 -19.01
CA SER A 182 14.59 -20.83 -18.04
C SER A 182 14.97 -22.05 -17.22
N ASP A 183 15.74 -22.97 -17.79
CA ASP A 183 16.13 -24.22 -17.13
C ASP A 183 17.28 -23.99 -16.13
N ILE A 184 18.23 -23.10 -16.46
CA ILE A 184 19.31 -22.70 -15.55
C ILE A 184 18.77 -21.89 -14.37
N GLY A 185 17.72 -21.08 -14.58
CA GLY A 185 17.05 -20.32 -13.53
C GLY A 185 16.36 -21.16 -12.46
N ALA A 186 15.96 -22.40 -12.78
CA ALA A 186 15.31 -23.33 -11.85
C ALA A 186 16.27 -23.93 -10.81
N SER A 187 17.59 -23.80 -11.02
CA SER A 187 18.64 -24.33 -10.14
C SER A 187 19.33 -23.26 -9.27
N SER A 188 18.97 -21.98 -9.44
CA SER A 188 19.55 -20.91 -8.63
C SER A 188 18.97 -20.96 -7.19
N PRO A 189 19.80 -21.15 -6.15
CA PRO A 189 19.36 -21.36 -4.75
C PRO A 189 18.69 -20.14 -4.10
N LEU A 190 18.50 -19.05 -4.83
CA LEU A 190 17.78 -17.85 -4.41
C LEU A 190 16.32 -17.83 -4.86
N THR A 191 15.95 -18.69 -5.81
CA THR A 191 14.56 -18.88 -6.26
C THR A 191 14.00 -20.11 -5.55
N ASP A 192 13.83 -19.98 -4.24
CA ASP A 192 13.12 -20.99 -3.46
C ASP A 192 11.73 -21.18 -4.09
N LYS A 193 11.42 -22.38 -4.61
CA LYS A 193 10.19 -22.69 -5.39
C LYS A 193 8.89 -22.32 -4.68
N ASN A 194 8.95 -22.09 -3.37
CA ASN A 194 7.82 -21.66 -2.54
C ASN A 194 7.62 -20.14 -2.47
N ASN A 195 8.55 -19.36 -3.03
CA ASN A 195 8.56 -17.91 -2.92
C ASN A 195 8.93 -17.26 -4.26
N GLU A 196 8.43 -17.82 -5.37
CA GLU A 196 8.32 -17.06 -6.61
C GLU A 196 7.51 -15.82 -6.30
N VAL A 197 8.21 -14.70 -6.08
CA VAL A 197 7.61 -13.38 -6.00
C VAL A 197 7.16 -13.09 -7.42
N VAL A 198 6.01 -13.64 -7.79
CA VAL A 198 5.31 -13.30 -9.02
C VAL A 198 5.07 -11.81 -8.93
N LEU A 199 5.90 -11.04 -9.63
CA LEU A 199 5.82 -9.60 -9.68
C LEU A 199 4.45 -9.26 -10.28
N SER A 200 3.47 -9.00 -9.44
CA SER A 200 2.14 -8.63 -9.92
C SER A 200 2.17 -7.14 -10.30
N PRO A 201 1.67 -6.73 -11.47
CA PRO A 201 1.55 -5.31 -11.84
C PRO A 201 0.83 -4.49 -10.75
N TYR A 202 -0.13 -5.10 -10.07
CA TYR A 202 -0.82 -4.51 -8.92
C TYR A 202 0.12 -4.22 -7.74
N LEU A 203 1.06 -5.13 -7.44
CA LEU A 203 2.02 -4.94 -6.35
C LEU A 203 2.93 -3.74 -6.65
N LEU A 204 3.28 -3.55 -7.91
CA LEU A 204 4.11 -2.45 -8.38
C LEU A 204 3.39 -1.10 -8.24
N TRP A 205 2.11 -1.04 -8.62
CA TRP A 205 1.26 0.12 -8.37
C TRP A 205 1.13 0.43 -6.87
N TYR A 206 0.94 -0.59 -6.04
CA TYR A 206 0.91 -0.43 -4.59
C TYR A 206 2.22 0.16 -4.05
N HIS A 207 3.37 -0.29 -4.54
CA HIS A 207 4.66 0.30 -4.18
C HIS A 207 4.80 1.74 -4.63
N TYR A 208 4.31 2.08 -5.82
CA TYR A 208 4.26 3.46 -6.29
C TYR A 208 3.40 4.34 -5.37
N GLN A 209 2.17 3.92 -5.04
CA GLN A 209 1.30 4.65 -4.10
C GLN A 209 1.93 4.79 -2.71
N PHE A 210 2.65 3.76 -2.27
CA PHE A 210 3.38 3.81 -1.01
C PHE A 210 4.48 4.87 -1.04
N LEU A 211 5.24 4.96 -2.14
CA LEU A 211 6.30 5.96 -2.31
C LEU A 211 5.73 7.37 -2.38
N THR A 212 4.70 7.61 -3.19
CA THR A 212 4.06 8.94 -3.29
C THR A 212 3.47 9.35 -1.93
N GLY A 213 2.78 8.43 -1.25
CA GLY A 213 2.27 8.67 0.10
C GLY A 213 3.37 8.88 1.15
N LEU A 214 4.59 8.37 0.94
CA LEU A 214 5.74 8.68 1.78
C LEU A 214 6.22 10.12 1.53
N PHE A 215 6.34 10.53 0.27
CA PHE A 215 6.70 11.92 -0.08
C PHE A 215 5.70 12.93 0.49
N GLU A 216 4.40 12.66 0.39
CA GLU A 216 3.34 13.50 0.97
C GLU A 216 3.52 13.66 2.49
N ARG A 217 3.83 12.57 3.21
CA ARG A 217 4.07 12.61 4.66
C ARG A 217 5.31 13.42 5.01
N VAL A 218 6.41 13.21 4.30
CA VAL A 218 7.64 14.00 4.50
C VAL A 218 7.38 15.47 4.24
N PHE A 219 6.63 15.80 3.19
CA PHE A 219 6.28 17.17 2.86
C PHE A 219 5.37 17.80 3.93
N ASN A 220 4.35 17.08 4.41
CA ASN A 220 3.47 17.55 5.49
C ASN A 220 4.24 17.76 6.81
N LEU A 221 5.16 16.85 7.16
CA LEU A 221 6.04 17.05 8.32
C LEU A 221 6.94 18.27 8.13
N GLY A 222 7.50 18.44 6.93
CA GLY A 222 8.30 19.60 6.57
C GLY A 222 7.52 20.92 6.67
N SER A 223 6.29 20.96 6.16
CA SER A 223 5.43 22.15 6.21
C SER A 223 5.04 22.50 7.64
N GLN A 224 4.75 21.50 8.47
CA GLN A 224 4.47 21.70 9.89
C GLN A 224 5.69 22.29 10.62
N ILE A 225 6.89 21.72 10.43
CA ILE A 225 8.12 22.20 11.06
C ILE A 225 8.43 23.64 10.62
N LEU A 226 8.30 23.93 9.33
CA LEU A 226 8.52 25.28 8.80
C LEU A 226 7.54 26.29 9.42
N PHE A 227 6.27 25.92 9.53
CA PHE A 227 5.25 26.75 10.17
C PHE A 227 5.57 27.00 11.65
N MET A 228 6.10 25.99 12.35
CA MET A 228 6.49 26.10 13.76
C MET A 228 7.66 27.06 13.97
N MET A 229 8.66 27.05 13.07
CA MET A 229 9.78 27.98 13.13
C MET A 229 9.35 29.45 12.99
N GLN A 230 8.20 29.70 12.35
CA GLN A 230 7.68 31.05 12.16
C GLN A 230 6.84 31.58 13.33
N GLN A 231 6.47 30.74 14.33
CA GLN A 231 5.67 31.19 15.47
C GLN A 231 6.55 31.56 16.68
N PRO A 232 6.66 32.86 17.03
CA PRO A 232 7.61 33.32 18.05
C PRO A 232 7.26 32.93 19.50
N ARG A 233 6.02 32.53 19.83
CA ARG A 233 5.63 32.11 21.19
C ARG A 233 4.48 31.09 21.16
N GLY A 234 4.72 29.87 21.68
CA GLY A 234 3.67 28.87 21.98
C GLY A 234 3.57 27.61 21.09
N GLY A 235 4.50 27.39 20.15
CA GLY A 235 4.38 26.30 19.18
C GLY A 235 4.60 24.87 19.73
N ILE A 236 5.41 24.70 20.77
CA ILE A 236 5.98 23.39 21.17
C ILE A 236 4.92 22.36 21.60
N THR A 237 3.85 22.78 22.27
CA THR A 237 2.82 21.83 22.72
C THR A 237 1.97 21.31 21.54
N LEU A 238 1.71 22.16 20.55
CA LEU A 238 1.03 21.78 19.32
C LEU A 238 1.92 20.91 18.43
N THR A 239 3.25 21.14 18.44
CA THR A 239 4.21 20.28 17.71
C THR A 239 4.23 18.87 18.29
N LEU A 240 4.25 18.76 19.62
CA LEU A 240 4.26 17.47 20.29
C LEU A 240 2.96 16.71 19.99
N LEU A 241 1.82 17.41 20.00
CA LEU A 241 0.52 16.80 19.74
C LEU A 241 0.39 16.32 18.28
N SER A 242 0.89 17.09 17.31
CA SER A 242 0.87 16.67 15.89
C SER A 242 1.81 15.48 15.65
N LEU A 243 2.98 15.47 16.28
CA LEU A 243 3.92 14.34 16.21
C LEU A 243 3.30 13.06 16.81
N VAL A 244 2.66 13.18 17.98
CA VAL A 244 1.98 12.06 18.64
C VAL A 244 0.83 11.54 17.80
N SER A 245 0.02 12.42 17.20
CA SER A 245 -1.06 12.01 16.29
C SER A 245 -0.51 11.28 15.05
N HIS A 246 0.60 11.76 14.49
CA HIS A 246 1.25 11.11 13.35
C HIS A 246 1.83 9.73 13.72
N ILE A 247 2.45 9.62 14.88
CA ILE A 247 2.96 8.35 15.42
C ILE A 247 1.81 7.38 15.72
N LEU A 248 0.73 7.84 16.35
CA LEU A 248 -0.45 7.01 16.63
C LEU A 248 -1.09 6.52 15.34
N SER A 249 -1.31 7.40 14.35
CA SER A 249 -1.93 7.01 13.08
C SER A 249 -1.08 6.02 12.28
N THR A 250 0.25 6.17 12.31
CA THR A 250 1.16 5.23 11.64
C THR A 250 1.28 3.90 12.37
N GLN A 251 1.22 3.88 13.70
CA GLN A 251 1.17 2.66 14.51
C GLN A 251 -0.19 1.95 14.40
N LEU A 252 -1.32 2.67 14.46
CA LEU A 252 -2.66 2.09 14.31
C LEU A 252 -2.90 1.54 12.91
N ARG A 253 -2.39 2.19 11.85
CA ARG A 253 -2.46 1.64 10.48
C ARG A 253 -1.56 0.41 10.26
N ARG A 254 -0.58 0.19 11.14
CA ARG A 254 0.24 -1.04 11.15
C ARG A 254 -0.42 -2.20 11.90
N MET A 255 -1.58 -1.99 12.53
CA MET A 255 -2.37 -3.12 13.05
C MET A 255 -2.87 -4.00 11.89
N PRO A 256 -2.88 -5.32 12.09
CA PRO A 256 -2.56 -6.28 11.03
C PRO A 256 -3.76 -6.51 10.12
N TRP A 257 -3.82 -5.76 9.03
CA TRP A 257 -4.44 -6.23 7.79
C TRP A 257 -3.61 -7.32 7.09
N LYS A 258 -2.56 -7.85 7.76
CA LYS A 258 -1.88 -9.10 7.41
C LYS A 258 -2.71 -10.33 7.83
N LEU A 259 -4.03 -10.29 7.67
CA LEU A 259 -4.78 -11.52 7.64
C LEU A 259 -4.54 -12.11 6.24
N GLY A 260 -3.92 -13.29 6.19
CA GLY A 260 -3.83 -14.03 4.94
C GLY A 260 -5.26 -14.29 4.45
N PHE A 261 -5.64 -13.67 3.34
CA PHE A 261 -6.91 -13.92 2.69
C PHE A 261 -6.65 -14.68 1.40
N VAL A 262 -7.52 -15.63 1.10
CA VAL A 262 -7.50 -16.35 -0.17
C VAL A 262 -8.57 -15.71 -1.05
N ALA A 263 -8.16 -15.09 -2.16
CA ALA A 263 -9.08 -14.54 -3.14
C ALA A 263 -9.21 -15.49 -4.34
N TYR A 264 -10.43 -15.89 -4.66
CA TYR A 264 -10.77 -16.70 -5.82
C TYR A 264 -11.54 -15.87 -6.84
N ALA A 265 -11.20 -15.94 -8.12
CA ALA A 265 -11.93 -15.29 -9.20
C ALA A 265 -13.00 -16.25 -9.74
N SER A 266 -14.27 -15.84 -9.75
CA SER A 266 -15.37 -16.68 -10.25
C SER A 266 -15.61 -16.57 -11.76
N ASN A 267 -15.05 -15.55 -12.42
CA ASN A 267 -15.29 -15.30 -13.83
C ASN A 267 -14.45 -16.25 -14.71
N LEU A 268 -15.14 -17.00 -15.57
CA LEU A 268 -14.56 -18.04 -16.41
C LEU A 268 -13.66 -17.48 -17.52
N ASP A 269 -13.98 -16.31 -18.08
CA ASP A 269 -13.15 -15.67 -19.12
C ASP A 269 -11.85 -15.11 -18.54
N TYR A 270 -11.92 -14.54 -17.33
CA TYR A 270 -10.72 -14.15 -16.59
C TYR A 270 -9.83 -15.36 -16.28
N LEU A 271 -10.44 -16.47 -15.86
CA LEU A 271 -9.73 -17.73 -15.64
C LEU A 271 -9.10 -18.27 -16.93
N ARG A 272 -9.77 -18.16 -18.09
CA ARG A 272 -9.22 -18.57 -19.39
C ARG A 272 -7.99 -17.75 -19.78
N ILE A 273 -8.05 -16.43 -19.69
CA ILE A 273 -6.90 -15.56 -20.01
C ILE A 273 -5.74 -15.84 -19.04
N ARG A 274 -6.04 -16.03 -17.75
CA ARG A 274 -5.04 -16.34 -16.75
C ARG A 274 -4.42 -17.72 -16.95
N ALA A 275 -5.22 -18.71 -17.33
CA ALA A 275 -4.75 -20.04 -17.69
C ALA A 275 -3.86 -20.00 -18.95
N LEU A 276 -4.20 -19.17 -19.94
CA LEU A 276 -3.37 -18.96 -21.12
C LEU A 276 -2.01 -18.33 -20.75
N ASN A 277 -2.00 -17.33 -19.87
CA ASN A 277 -0.78 -16.73 -19.33
C ASN A 277 0.04 -17.77 -18.51
N TRP A 278 -0.64 -18.68 -17.81
CA TRP A 278 0.00 -19.76 -17.06
C TRP A 278 0.58 -20.84 -17.98
N LEU A 279 -0.09 -21.20 -19.08
CA LEU A 279 0.46 -22.06 -20.13
C LEU A 279 1.70 -21.44 -20.79
N GLY A 280 1.75 -20.11 -20.89
CA GLY A 280 2.92 -19.38 -21.36
C GLY A 280 4.08 -19.33 -20.34
N SER A 281 3.88 -19.80 -19.11
CA SER A 281 4.95 -19.91 -18.12
C SER A 281 5.82 -21.13 -18.41
N GLY A 282 7.14 -21.04 -18.14
CA GLY A 282 8.15 -21.99 -18.64
C GLY A 282 7.88 -23.46 -18.33
N GLN A 283 7.11 -23.76 -17.27
CA GLN A 283 6.84 -25.11 -16.79
C GLN A 283 6.02 -25.98 -17.77
N TYR A 284 5.25 -25.38 -18.67
CA TYR A 284 4.47 -26.09 -19.71
C TYR A 284 4.95 -25.77 -21.13
N ARG A 285 5.94 -24.88 -21.25
CA ARG A 285 6.42 -24.42 -22.54
C ARG A 285 7.15 -25.54 -23.29
N GLU A 286 7.81 -26.43 -22.55
CA GLU A 286 8.45 -27.63 -23.10
C GLU A 286 7.44 -28.66 -23.60
N ASP A 287 6.37 -28.92 -22.86
CA ASP A 287 5.28 -29.83 -23.28
C ASP A 287 4.53 -29.31 -24.51
N VAL A 288 4.30 -27.99 -24.59
CA VAL A 288 3.62 -27.37 -25.73
C VAL A 288 4.52 -27.34 -26.97
N ILE A 289 5.82 -27.09 -26.82
CA ILE A 289 6.78 -27.03 -27.94
C ILE A 289 7.20 -28.43 -28.40
N SER A 290 7.33 -29.39 -27.48
CA SER A 290 7.62 -30.79 -27.82
C SER A 290 6.44 -31.49 -28.52
N GLY A 291 5.28 -30.84 -28.64
CA GLY A 291 4.14 -31.35 -29.41
C GLY A 291 3.60 -32.67 -28.85
N ASN A 292 3.72 -32.88 -27.54
CA ASN A 292 3.36 -34.14 -26.88
C ASN A 292 4.11 -35.36 -27.48
N LEU A 293 5.31 -35.15 -28.02
CA LEU A 293 6.21 -36.23 -28.39
C LEU A 293 6.79 -36.82 -27.10
N VAL A 294 6.06 -37.77 -26.53
CA VAL A 294 6.56 -38.66 -25.48
C VAL A 294 7.76 -39.41 -26.07
N LEU A 295 8.96 -39.04 -25.65
CA LEU A 295 10.20 -39.80 -25.87
C LEU A 295 10.38 -40.81 -24.74
#